data_AF-A0A7C2VYQ2-F1
#
_entry.id   AF-A0A7C2VYQ2-F1
#
_cell.length_a   1.000
_cell.length_b   1.000
_cell.length_c   1.000
_cell.angle_alpha   90.00
_cell.angle_beta   90.00
_cell.angle_gamma   90.00
#
_symmetry.space_group_name_H-M   'P 1'
#
loop_
_entity.id
_entity.type
_entity.pdbx_description
1 polymer ?
#
loop_
_entity_poly.entity_id
_entity_poly.type
_entity_poly.pdbx_seq_one_letter_code
_entity_poly.pdbx_strand_id
1 'polypeptide(L)'
;MLDAKRILLDGLRDMHGLLDKAIADMTVEQLNWRPERGLSAFFSLWHYVRTEDNIVNFVAQGRNTVWLEGGYDQRLGLPRTSQGTGMTPDEAAAIVLRDVDVWRAYQQATWRATHAFVESLSAEDLEGRTVTIKPLGPMPLWNALWGVCLSHGFRHVGEIEYVRGLLGLGGLTI
;
A
#
# COMPACT_ATOMS: atom_id res chain seq x y z
N MET A 1 14.10 26.32 1.08
CA MET A 1 14.95 25.11 1.01
C MET A 1 14.00 23.92 1.02
N LEU A 2 14.17 22.93 0.15
CA LEU A 2 13.36 21.72 0.16
C LEU A 2 13.75 20.89 1.39
N ASP A 3 12.78 20.47 2.21
CA ASP A 3 13.05 19.62 3.39
C ASP A 3 12.60 18.17 3.16
N ALA A 4 13.24 17.22 3.88
CA ALA A 4 13.05 15.79 3.67
C ALA A 4 11.61 15.32 3.95
N LYS A 5 10.93 15.92 4.93
CA LYS A 5 9.53 15.62 5.25
C LYS A 5 8.63 15.96 4.07
N ARG A 6 8.85 17.13 3.46
CA ARG A 6 8.10 17.55 2.28
C ARG A 6 8.33 16.63 1.09
N ILE A 7 9.58 16.23 0.81
CA ILE A 7 9.88 15.27 -0.28
C ILE A 7 9.14 13.95 -0.07
N LEU A 8 9.17 13.41 1.16
CA LEU A 8 8.48 12.17 1.50
C LEU A 8 6.96 12.31 1.31
N LEU A 9 6.36 13.38 1.84
CA LEU A 9 4.92 13.59 1.78
C LEU A 9 4.42 13.80 0.34
N ASP A 10 5.13 14.62 -0.44
CA ASP A 10 4.78 14.87 -1.84
C ASP A 10 4.94 13.57 -2.66
N GLY A 11 6.02 12.80 -2.44
CA GLY A 11 6.21 11.51 -3.09
C GLY A 11 5.12 10.47 -2.75
N LEU A 12 4.71 10.39 -1.48
CA LEU A 12 3.61 9.51 -1.06
C LEU A 12 2.30 9.92 -1.75
N ARG A 13 1.99 11.22 -1.82
CA ARG A 13 0.81 11.73 -2.51
C ARG A 13 0.80 11.37 -3.99
N ASP A 14 1.92 11.56 -4.67
CA ASP A 14 2.04 11.24 -6.10
C ASP A 14 1.80 9.75 -6.34
N MET A 15 2.45 8.89 -5.55
CA MET A 15 2.27 7.45 -5.63
C MET A 15 0.84 7.02 -5.30
N HIS A 16 0.21 7.58 -4.25
CA HIS A 16 -1.18 7.27 -3.90
C HIS A 16 -2.12 7.65 -5.05
N GLY A 17 -1.86 8.78 -5.74
CA GLY A 17 -2.61 9.19 -6.92
C GLY A 17 -2.52 8.19 -8.07
N LEU A 18 -1.35 7.58 -8.31
CA LEU A 18 -1.19 6.51 -9.30
C LEU A 18 -2.01 5.26 -8.93
N LEU A 19 -1.96 4.85 -7.66
CA LEU A 19 -2.73 3.70 -7.16
C LEU A 19 -4.24 3.97 -7.18
N ASP A 20 -4.68 5.20 -6.92
CA ASP A 20 -6.08 5.61 -7.04
C ASP A 20 -6.56 5.56 -8.49
N LYS A 21 -5.71 6.00 -9.44
CA LYS A 21 -6.01 5.94 -10.87
C LYS A 21 -6.19 4.49 -11.33
N ALA A 22 -5.33 3.57 -10.89
CA ALA A 22 -5.44 2.16 -11.25
C ALA A 22 -6.78 1.51 -10.87
N ILE A 23 -7.43 1.96 -9.78
CA ILE A 23 -8.76 1.47 -9.38
C ILE A 23 -9.88 2.23 -10.10
N ALA A 24 -9.63 3.46 -10.55
CA ALA A 24 -10.63 4.26 -11.23
C ALA A 24 -10.92 3.77 -12.66
N ASP A 25 -9.93 3.17 -13.34
CA ASP A 25 -9.99 2.85 -14.76
C ASP A 25 -9.88 1.34 -15.09
N MET A 26 -9.77 0.47 -14.07
CA MET A 26 -9.82 -0.98 -14.24
C MET A 26 -11.12 -1.56 -13.65
N THR A 27 -11.72 -2.51 -14.36
CA THR A 27 -12.83 -3.34 -13.86
C THR A 27 -12.36 -4.32 -12.78
N VAL A 28 -13.31 -4.86 -11.99
CA VAL A 28 -13.02 -5.91 -10.99
C VAL A 28 -12.34 -7.11 -11.64
N GLU A 29 -12.80 -7.52 -12.81
CA GLU A 29 -12.27 -8.63 -13.58
C GLU A 29 -10.82 -8.36 -13.99
N GLN A 30 -10.51 -7.15 -14.46
CA GLN A 30 -9.15 -6.75 -14.82
C GLN A 30 -8.22 -6.63 -13.60
N LEU A 31 -8.72 -6.10 -12.48
CA LEU A 31 -7.96 -6.00 -11.22
C LEU A 31 -7.59 -7.39 -10.68
N ASN A 32 -8.49 -8.36 -10.83
CA ASN A 32 -8.28 -9.74 -10.38
C ASN A 32 -7.59 -10.63 -11.43
N TRP A 33 -7.50 -10.19 -12.68
CA TRP A 33 -6.77 -10.92 -13.72
C TRP A 33 -5.29 -11.01 -13.37
N ARG A 34 -4.67 -12.14 -13.69
CA ARG A 34 -3.23 -12.36 -13.52
C ARG A 34 -2.62 -12.99 -14.78
N PRO A 35 -1.36 -12.66 -15.10
CA PRO A 35 -0.60 -13.38 -16.12
C PRO A 35 -0.31 -14.82 -15.68
N GLU A 36 0.06 -15.69 -16.63
CA GLU A 36 0.46 -17.07 -16.35
C GLU A 36 1.60 -17.15 -15.32
N ARG A 37 2.53 -16.18 -15.39
CA ARG A 37 3.61 -16.00 -14.42
C ARG A 37 3.51 -14.60 -13.82
N GLY A 38 2.96 -14.52 -12.62
CA GLY A 38 2.88 -13.27 -11.86
C GLY A 38 1.65 -13.21 -10.96
N LEU A 39 1.42 -12.01 -10.44
CA LEU A 39 0.35 -11.69 -9.50
C LEU A 39 -0.69 -10.82 -10.20
N SER A 40 -1.91 -10.77 -9.65
CA SER A 40 -2.92 -9.83 -10.12
C SER A 40 -2.59 -8.42 -9.69
N ALA A 41 -3.09 -7.42 -10.43
CA ALA A 41 -2.95 -6.02 -10.02
C ALA A 41 -3.55 -5.78 -8.62
N PHE A 42 -4.66 -6.45 -8.32
CA PHE A 42 -5.28 -6.35 -7.00
C PHE A 42 -4.43 -6.95 -5.90
N PHE A 43 -3.74 -8.09 -6.11
CA PHE A 43 -2.86 -8.62 -5.07
C PHE A 43 -1.72 -7.64 -4.75
N SER A 44 -1.06 -7.09 -5.77
CA SER A 44 0.02 -6.11 -5.59
C SER A 44 -0.47 -4.87 -4.85
N LEU A 45 -1.65 -4.36 -5.22
CA LEU A 45 -2.29 -3.24 -4.57
C LEU A 45 -2.68 -3.56 -3.11
N TRP A 46 -3.31 -4.71 -2.90
CA TRP A 46 -3.73 -5.17 -1.57
C TRP A 46 -2.54 -5.32 -0.64
N HIS A 47 -1.50 -6.01 -1.09
CA HIS A 47 -0.26 -6.20 -0.35
C HIS A 47 0.36 -4.86 0.06
N TYR A 48 0.43 -3.92 -0.88
CA TYR A 48 1.01 -2.62 -0.62
C TYR A 48 0.21 -1.81 0.40
N VAL A 49 -1.09 -1.61 0.17
CA VAL A 49 -1.95 -0.80 1.06
C VAL A 49 -2.01 -1.41 2.45
N ARG A 50 -2.03 -2.75 2.57
CA ARG A 50 -1.94 -3.44 3.87
C ARG A 50 -0.59 -3.21 4.56
N THR A 51 0.50 -3.20 3.79
CA THR A 51 1.84 -2.95 4.31
C THR A 51 1.97 -1.52 4.84
N GLU A 52 1.57 -0.51 4.07
CA GLU A 52 1.61 0.88 4.51
C GLU A 52 0.77 1.09 5.78
N ASP A 53 -0.47 0.60 5.79
CA ASP A 53 -1.35 0.70 6.97
C ASP A 53 -0.70 0.08 8.21
N ASN A 54 -0.12 -1.11 8.07
CA ASN A 54 0.60 -1.77 9.16
C ASN A 54 1.82 -0.97 9.62
N ILE A 55 2.63 -0.43 8.69
CA ILE A 55 3.82 0.35 9.07
C ILE A 55 3.43 1.64 9.78
N VAL A 56 2.46 2.37 9.23
CA VAL A 56 2.07 3.69 9.73
C VAL A 56 1.27 3.58 11.03
N ASN A 57 0.22 2.77 11.06
CA ASN A 57 -0.70 2.78 12.20
C ASN A 57 -0.24 1.84 13.32
N PHE A 58 0.21 0.64 12.99
CA PHE A 58 0.62 -0.32 14.01
C PHE A 58 2.09 -0.15 14.42
N VAL A 59 3.03 -0.24 13.47
CA VAL A 59 4.47 -0.25 13.79
C VAL A 59 4.94 1.11 14.30
N ALA A 60 4.58 2.22 13.63
CA ALA A 60 5.07 3.53 13.99
C ALA A 60 4.28 4.20 15.13
N GLN A 61 2.97 3.92 15.23
CA GLN A 61 2.08 4.60 16.18
C GLN A 61 1.54 3.71 17.30
N GLY A 62 1.67 2.38 17.21
CA GLY A 62 1.16 1.45 18.23
C GLY A 62 -0.37 1.40 18.30
N ARG A 63 -1.08 1.78 17.23
CA ARG A 63 -2.55 1.79 17.15
C ARG A 63 -3.05 0.63 16.28
N ASN A 64 -4.35 0.38 16.31
CA ASN A 64 -4.95 -0.57 15.36
C ASN A 64 -4.80 -0.02 13.94
N THR A 65 -4.69 -0.92 12.97
CA THR A 65 -4.65 -0.56 11.56
C THR A 65 -6.03 -0.07 11.10
N VAL A 66 -6.06 0.81 10.09
CA VAL A 66 -7.32 1.25 9.47
C VAL A 66 -8.13 0.05 8.99
N TRP A 67 -7.44 -0.98 8.50
CA TRP A 67 -8.03 -2.25 8.10
C TRP A 67 -8.89 -2.88 9.20
N LEU A 68 -8.35 -2.97 10.42
CA LEU A 68 -9.03 -3.61 11.54
C LEU A 68 -10.06 -2.70 12.20
N GLU A 69 -9.77 -1.40 12.34
CA GLU A 69 -10.71 -0.43 12.90
C GLU A 69 -11.96 -0.28 12.02
N GLY A 70 -11.81 -0.33 10.70
CA GLY A 70 -12.92 -0.24 9.75
C GLY A 70 -13.61 -1.56 9.42
N GLY A 71 -13.17 -2.68 10.03
CA GLY A 71 -13.72 -4.02 9.78
C GLY A 71 -13.61 -4.49 8.33
N TYR A 72 -12.57 -4.04 7.61
CA TYR A 72 -12.43 -4.29 6.18
C TYR A 72 -12.08 -5.75 5.87
N ASP A 73 -11.51 -6.50 6.82
CA ASP A 73 -11.35 -7.96 6.72
C ASP A 73 -12.67 -8.67 6.47
N GLN A 74 -13.67 -8.34 7.27
CA GLN A 74 -14.97 -8.98 7.19
C GLN A 74 -15.74 -8.49 5.97
N ARG A 75 -15.72 -7.18 5.71
CA ARG A 75 -16.46 -6.56 4.59
C ARG A 75 -15.97 -7.03 3.23
N LEU A 76 -14.66 -7.27 3.07
CA LEU A 76 -14.07 -7.74 1.82
C LEU A 76 -13.87 -9.27 1.80
N GLY A 77 -14.03 -9.96 2.93
CA GLY A 77 -13.78 -11.39 3.05
C GLY A 77 -12.29 -11.75 2.84
N LEU A 78 -11.39 -10.88 3.27
CA LEU A 78 -9.93 -11.00 3.07
C LEU A 78 -9.21 -11.26 4.39
N PRO A 79 -7.95 -11.76 4.36
CA PRO A 79 -7.21 -12.11 5.58
C PRO A 79 -7.15 -10.97 6.60
N ARG A 80 -7.45 -11.32 7.86
CA ARG A 80 -7.48 -10.37 8.98
C ARG A 80 -6.11 -9.75 9.24
N THR A 81 -5.10 -10.59 9.44
CA THR A 81 -3.75 -10.17 9.88
C THR A 81 -2.69 -10.27 8.81
N SER A 82 -2.87 -11.12 7.79
CA SER A 82 -1.89 -11.23 6.72
C SER A 82 -1.93 -10.01 5.81
N GLN A 83 -0.74 -9.61 5.35
CA GLN A 83 -0.54 -8.63 4.29
C GLN A 83 0.11 -9.27 3.05
N GLY A 84 0.24 -10.60 2.98
CA GLY A 84 0.73 -11.31 1.79
C GLY A 84 2.20 -11.72 1.79
N THR A 85 3.03 -11.19 2.71
CA THR A 85 4.43 -11.60 2.82
C THR A 85 4.54 -13.09 3.15
N GLY A 86 5.24 -13.83 2.29
CA GLY A 86 5.44 -15.27 2.44
C GLY A 86 4.31 -16.15 1.89
N MET A 87 3.29 -15.57 1.26
CA MET A 87 2.26 -16.35 0.56
C MET A 87 2.85 -17.09 -0.64
N THR A 88 2.37 -18.31 -0.83
CA THR A 88 2.53 -19.09 -2.06
C THR A 88 1.74 -18.46 -3.21
N PRO A 89 2.02 -18.82 -4.47
CA PRO A 89 1.24 -18.35 -5.61
C PRO A 89 -0.26 -18.66 -5.53
N ASP A 90 -0.64 -19.79 -4.92
CA ASP A 90 -2.05 -20.19 -4.77
C ASP A 90 -2.76 -19.38 -3.68
N GLU A 91 -2.08 -19.12 -2.55
CA GLU A 91 -2.60 -18.23 -1.51
C GLU A 91 -2.77 -16.80 -2.03
N ALA A 92 -1.80 -16.31 -2.81
CA ALA A 92 -1.88 -15.01 -3.44
C ALA A 92 -3.05 -14.93 -4.45
N ALA A 93 -3.29 -16.00 -5.21
CA ALA A 93 -4.41 -16.08 -6.14
C ALA A 93 -5.79 -16.08 -5.45
N ALA A 94 -5.85 -16.48 -4.18
CA ALA A 94 -7.08 -16.44 -3.40
C ALA A 94 -7.45 -15.02 -2.92
N ILE A 95 -6.55 -14.05 -3.04
CA ILE A 95 -6.82 -12.63 -2.75
C ILE A 95 -7.54 -12.01 -3.95
N VAL A 96 -8.86 -11.95 -3.85
CA VAL A 96 -9.74 -11.50 -4.93
C VAL A 96 -10.59 -10.34 -4.44
N LEU A 97 -10.58 -9.23 -5.19
CA LEU A 97 -11.44 -8.09 -4.96
C LEU A 97 -12.88 -8.42 -5.33
N ARG A 98 -13.81 -8.14 -4.43
CA ARG A 98 -15.25 -8.34 -4.67
C ARG A 98 -16.04 -7.03 -4.70
N ASP A 99 -15.54 -6.00 -4.03
CA ASP A 99 -16.22 -4.72 -3.87
C ASP A 99 -15.19 -3.59 -3.96
N VAL A 100 -15.17 -2.93 -5.11
CA VAL A 100 -14.24 -1.82 -5.41
C VAL A 100 -14.51 -0.61 -4.54
N ASP A 101 -15.77 -0.35 -4.17
CA ASP A 101 -16.12 0.85 -3.40
C ASP A 101 -15.70 0.69 -1.94
N VAL A 102 -15.88 -0.50 -1.36
CA VAL A 102 -15.36 -0.82 -0.03
C VAL A 102 -13.83 -0.76 -0.01
N TRP A 103 -13.18 -1.30 -1.04
CA TRP A 103 -11.72 -1.21 -1.15
C TRP A 103 -11.25 0.25 -1.30
N ARG A 104 -11.89 1.04 -2.17
CA ARG A 104 -11.59 2.46 -2.36
C ARG A 104 -11.73 3.22 -1.04
N ALA A 105 -12.77 2.94 -0.25
CA ALA A 105 -12.96 3.56 1.06
C ALA A 105 -11.81 3.22 2.03
N TYR A 106 -11.38 1.96 2.07
CA TYR A 106 -10.22 1.52 2.85
C TYR A 106 -8.93 2.22 2.42
N GLN A 107 -8.61 2.14 1.13
CA GLN A 107 -7.42 2.76 0.54
C GLN A 107 -7.33 4.26 0.86
N GLN A 108 -8.43 4.99 0.65
CA GLN A 108 -8.49 6.42 0.95
C GLN A 108 -8.37 6.73 2.45
N ALA A 109 -8.89 5.86 3.32
CA ALA A 109 -8.72 6.01 4.76
C ALA A 109 -7.27 5.78 5.19
N THR A 110 -6.58 4.80 4.61
CA THR A 110 -5.15 4.57 4.83
C THR A 110 -4.33 5.78 4.38
N TRP A 111 -4.57 6.32 3.18
CA TRP A 111 -3.89 7.53 2.70
C TRP A 111 -4.05 8.71 3.65
N ARG A 112 -5.26 8.99 4.10
CA ARG A 112 -5.52 10.08 5.07
C ARG A 112 -4.77 9.85 6.39
N ALA A 113 -4.76 8.62 6.89
CA ALA A 113 -4.04 8.28 8.12
C ALA A 113 -2.52 8.47 7.96
N THR A 114 -1.96 8.04 6.83
CA THR A 114 -0.54 8.22 6.49
C THR A 114 -0.17 9.67 6.35
N HIS A 115 -0.94 10.46 5.58
CA HIS A 115 -0.65 11.87 5.37
C HIS A 115 -0.70 12.64 6.69
N ALA A 116 -1.75 12.43 7.49
CA ALA A 116 -1.88 13.07 8.80
C ALA A 116 -0.73 12.68 9.75
N PHE A 117 -0.32 11.42 9.75
CA PHE A 117 0.82 10.98 10.54
C PHE A 117 2.10 11.68 10.10
N VAL A 118 2.45 11.63 8.82
CA VAL A 118 3.69 12.25 8.30
C VAL A 118 3.69 13.76 8.53
N GLU A 119 2.57 14.46 8.33
CA GLU A 119 2.45 15.90 8.58
C GLU A 119 2.74 16.27 10.03
N SER A 120 2.31 15.42 10.98
CA SER A 120 2.49 15.63 12.42
C SER A 120 3.94 15.45 12.90
N LEU A 121 4.81 14.81 12.11
CA LEU A 121 6.19 14.54 12.51
C LEU A 121 7.07 15.79 12.43
N SER A 122 7.95 15.95 13.41
CA SER A 122 9.09 16.85 13.33
C SER A 122 10.24 16.21 12.53
N ALA A 123 11.26 17.01 12.16
CA ALA A 123 12.48 16.47 11.56
C ALA A 123 13.23 15.53 12.53
N GLU A 124 13.23 15.86 13.83
CA GLU A 124 13.85 15.05 14.88
C GLU A 124 13.13 13.72 15.07
N ASP A 125 11.80 13.67 14.92
CA ASP A 125 11.05 12.41 14.95
C ASP A 125 11.47 11.44 13.84
N LEU A 126 11.70 11.97 12.63
CA LEU A 126 12.06 11.16 11.46
C LEU A 126 13.43 10.49 11.65
N GLU A 127 14.39 11.21 12.21
CA GLU A 127 15.77 10.75 12.40
C GLU A 127 15.95 9.97 13.71
N GLY A 128 15.36 10.44 14.80
CA GLY A 128 15.61 9.94 16.15
C GLY A 128 14.76 8.75 16.58
N ARG A 129 13.60 8.52 15.96
CA ARG A 129 12.73 7.38 16.32
C ARG A 129 13.17 6.12 15.60
N THR A 130 13.23 5.01 16.35
CA THR A 130 13.48 3.67 15.80
C THR A 130 12.21 2.83 15.84
N VAL A 131 11.94 2.10 14.77
CA VAL A 131 10.85 1.13 14.65
C VAL A 131 11.40 -0.25 14.31
N THR A 132 10.67 -1.32 14.67
CA THR A 132 11.05 -2.69 14.30
C THR A 132 10.05 -3.27 13.32
N ILE A 133 10.50 -3.61 12.12
CA ILE A 133 9.69 -4.24 11.07
C ILE A 133 10.15 -5.68 10.90
N LYS A 134 9.27 -6.67 11.04
CA LYS A 134 9.64 -8.07 10.80
C LYS A 134 9.43 -8.44 9.32
N PRO A 135 10.33 -9.21 8.70
CA PRO A 135 11.58 -9.76 9.24
C PRO A 135 12.80 -8.83 9.13
N LEU A 136 12.64 -7.59 8.66
CA LEU A 136 13.74 -6.66 8.33
C LEU A 136 14.60 -6.21 9.54
N GLY A 137 14.05 -6.21 10.76
CA GLY A 137 14.73 -5.77 11.98
C GLY A 137 14.45 -4.31 12.36
N PRO A 138 15.20 -3.78 13.36
CA PRO A 138 15.08 -2.38 13.79
C PRO A 138 15.70 -1.41 12.78
N MET A 139 15.06 -0.27 12.55
CA MET A 139 15.55 0.80 11.67
C MET A 139 14.98 2.16 12.08
N PRO A 140 15.61 3.29 11.66
CA PRO A 140 15.04 4.62 11.84
C PRO A 140 13.66 4.74 11.17
N LEU A 141 12.77 5.55 11.75
CA LEU A 141 11.43 5.79 11.22
C LEU A 141 11.49 6.34 9.79
N TRP A 142 12.44 7.23 9.50
CA TRP A 142 12.71 7.70 8.14
C TRP A 142 12.91 6.55 7.15
N ASN A 143 13.73 5.55 7.48
CA ASN A 143 13.98 4.39 6.61
C ASN A 143 12.72 3.53 6.41
N ALA A 144 11.88 3.41 7.44
CA ALA A 144 10.60 2.71 7.31
C ALA A 144 9.64 3.43 6.35
N LEU A 145 9.49 4.75 6.49
CA LEU A 145 8.58 5.53 5.66
C LEU A 145 9.09 5.68 4.22
N TRP A 146 10.36 6.01 4.04
CA TRP A 146 10.98 6.14 2.72
C TRP A 146 11.13 4.78 2.03
N GLY A 147 11.67 3.77 2.72
CA GLY A 147 12.01 2.49 2.11
C GLY A 147 10.81 1.55 1.96
N VAL A 148 10.02 1.38 3.02
CA VAL A 148 8.96 0.36 3.08
C VAL A 148 7.59 0.90 2.67
N CYS A 149 7.34 2.21 2.82
CA CYS A 149 6.13 2.82 2.27
C CYS A 149 6.42 3.34 0.85
N LEU A 150 7.21 4.41 0.70
CA LEU A 150 7.36 5.09 -0.59
C LEU A 150 8.06 4.25 -1.68
N SER A 151 9.30 3.82 -1.44
CA SER A 151 10.08 3.11 -2.47
C SER A 151 9.47 1.75 -2.82
N HIS A 152 9.02 1.01 -1.81
CA HIS A 152 8.31 -0.25 -2.00
C HIS A 152 6.97 -0.07 -2.75
N GLY A 153 6.21 0.97 -2.43
CA GLY A 153 4.94 1.25 -3.11
C GLY A 153 5.10 1.53 -4.60
N PHE A 154 6.13 2.28 -5.01
CA PHE A 154 6.43 2.46 -6.43
C PHE A 154 6.80 1.16 -7.16
N ARG A 155 7.38 0.16 -6.46
CA ARG A 155 7.60 -1.16 -7.08
C ARG A 155 6.27 -1.84 -7.38
N HIS A 156 5.29 -1.75 -6.49
CA HIS A 156 3.94 -2.28 -6.73
C HIS A 156 3.13 -1.47 -7.75
N VAL A 157 3.35 -0.15 -7.86
CA VAL A 157 2.85 0.63 -9.00
C VAL A 157 3.36 0.03 -10.31
N GLY A 158 4.67 -0.27 -10.40
CA GLY A 158 5.24 -0.91 -11.58
C GLY A 158 4.65 -2.29 -11.90
N GLU A 159 4.38 -3.12 -10.88
CA GLU A 159 3.69 -4.41 -11.06
C GLU A 159 2.26 -4.23 -11.60
N ILE A 160 1.53 -3.24 -11.09
CA ILE A 160 0.19 -2.89 -11.57
C ILE A 160 0.25 -2.39 -13.02
N GLU A 161 1.19 -1.49 -13.34
CA GLU A 161 1.41 -1.00 -14.71
C GLU A 161 1.79 -2.14 -15.67
N TYR A 162 2.57 -3.12 -15.23
CA TYR A 162 2.86 -4.31 -16.01
C TYR A 162 1.59 -5.09 -16.35
N VAL A 163 0.74 -5.38 -15.36
CA VAL A 163 -0.54 -6.07 -15.57
C VAL A 163 -1.45 -5.26 -16.52
N ARG A 164 -1.53 -3.94 -16.34
CA ARG A 164 -2.28 -3.04 -17.23
C ARG A 164 -1.78 -3.10 -18.66
N GLY A 165 -0.46 -3.11 -18.86
CA GLY A 165 0.16 -3.23 -20.18
C GLY A 165 -0.24 -4.53 -20.89
N LEU A 166 -0.27 -5.66 -20.17
CA LEU A 166 -0.72 -6.95 -20.71
C LEU A 166 -2.21 -6.96 -21.09
N LEU A 167 -3.02 -6.17 -20.40
CA LEU A 167 -4.44 -5.99 -20.67
C LEU A 167 -4.73 -4.93 -21.76
N GLY A 168 -3.69 -4.30 -22.32
CA GLY A 168 -3.83 -3.26 -23.34
C GLY A 168 -4.29 -1.90 -22.81
N LEU A 169 -4.21 -1.66 -21.50
CA LEU A 169 -4.66 -0.42 -20.85
C LEU A 169 -3.56 0.66 -20.76
N GLY A 170 -2.31 0.31 -21.10
CA GLY A 170 -1.16 1.21 -20.99
C GLY A 170 -0.71 1.48 -19.55
N GLY A 171 0.32 2.32 -19.41
CA GLY A 171 0.82 2.76 -18.10
C GLY A 171 -0.13 3.78 -17.45
N LEU A 172 0.16 4.16 -16.21
CA LEU A 172 -0.57 5.20 -15.48
C LEU A 172 -0.04 6.60 -15.81
N THR A 173 1.14 6.69 -16.40
CA THR A 173 1.88 7.94 -16.67
C THR A 173 2.06 8.27 -18.16
N ILE A 174 1.51 7.44 -19.05
CA ILE A 174 1.57 7.58 -20.52
C ILE A 174 0.16 7.64 -21.11
#